data_AF-A0A0E9XED0-F1
#
_entry.id   AF-A0A0E9XED0-F1
#
_cell.length_a   1.000
_cell.length_b   1.000
_cell.length_c   1.000
_cell.angle_alpha   90.00
_cell.angle_beta   90.00
_cell.angle_gamma   90.00
#
_symmetry.space_group_name_H-M   'P 1'
#
loop_
_entity.id
_entity.type
_entity.pdbx_description
1 polymer ?
#
loop_
_entity_poly.entity_id
_entity_poly.type
_entity_poly.pdbx_seq_one_letter_code
_entity_poly.pdbx_strand_id
1 'polypeptide(L)'
;MEAELGIPQSQVPPEEMTYLTRIHYKAQSDGIWGEHEIDYILFMQKDVEVNPDPNEIKSHCYVTKEELKDMLRRAKDKELLITPWFSLIAETFLFKWWDNLQNLKQFMDHKKIHRM
;
A
#
# COMPACT_ATOMS: atom_id res chain seq x y z
N MET A 1 5.64 -1.26 11.01
CA MET A 1 6.61 -0.27 10.51
C MET A 1 7.98 -0.42 11.17
N GLU A 2 8.11 -0.32 12.50
CA GLU A 2 9.42 -0.48 13.16
C GLU A 2 10.06 -1.86 12.91
N ALA A 3 9.29 -2.94 13.09
CA ALA A 3 9.82 -4.30 12.92
C ALA A 3 10.31 -4.59 11.48
N GLU A 4 9.55 -4.20 10.46
CA GLU A 4 9.87 -4.50 9.06
C GLU A 4 10.84 -3.48 8.44
N LEU A 5 10.57 -2.18 8.61
CA LEU A 5 11.28 -1.09 7.93
C LEU A 5 12.32 -0.40 8.83
N GLY A 6 12.40 -0.76 10.11
CA GLY A 6 13.30 -0.13 11.08
C GLY A 6 12.94 1.31 11.44
N ILE A 7 11.75 1.79 11.07
CA ILE A 7 11.33 3.17 11.32
C ILE A 7 10.96 3.33 12.81
N PRO A 8 11.65 4.20 13.58
CA PRO A 8 11.35 4.37 15.00
C PRO A 8 9.90 4.83 15.23
N GLN A 9 9.23 4.33 16.26
CA GLN A 9 7.84 4.69 16.56
C GLN A 9 7.61 6.19 16.76
N SER A 10 8.62 6.91 17.26
CA SER A 10 8.59 8.36 17.41
C SER A 10 8.48 9.12 16.07
N GLN A 11 8.91 8.52 14.96
CA GLN A 11 8.75 9.11 13.63
C GLN A 11 7.38 8.83 13.02
N VAL A 12 6.67 7.78 13.45
CA VAL A 12 5.40 7.36 12.84
C VAL A 12 4.29 7.17 13.86
N PRO A 13 3.96 8.21 14.66
CA PRO A 13 2.94 8.07 15.68
C PRO A 13 1.55 7.84 15.07
N PRO A 14 0.67 7.02 15.68
CA PRO A 14 -0.62 6.66 15.10
C PRO A 14 -1.53 7.83 14.74
N GLU A 15 -1.48 8.93 15.49
CA GLU A 15 -2.25 10.16 15.26
C GLU A 15 -1.91 10.88 13.95
N GLU A 16 -0.74 10.62 13.37
CA GLU A 16 -0.33 11.15 12.06
C GLU A 16 -0.78 10.24 10.90
N MET A 17 -1.30 9.04 11.18
CA MET A 17 -1.84 8.15 10.16
C MET A 17 -3.27 8.53 9.79
N THR A 18 -3.52 8.59 8.49
CA THR A 18 -4.86 8.85 7.95
C THR A 18 -5.54 7.55 7.58
N TYR A 19 -6.54 7.15 8.37
CA TYR A 19 -7.42 6.03 8.01
C TYR A 19 -8.45 6.45 6.96
N LEU A 20 -8.38 5.85 5.77
CA LEU A 20 -9.18 6.25 4.62
C LEU A 20 -10.45 5.40 4.45
N THR A 21 -10.33 4.09 4.27
CA THR A 21 -11.46 3.19 3.99
C THR A 21 -11.07 1.72 4.23
N ARG A 22 -11.99 0.79 3.98
CA ARG A 22 -11.74 -0.66 4.02
C ARG A 22 -12.03 -1.35 2.70
N ILE A 23 -11.18 -2.31 2.35
CA ILE A 23 -11.33 -3.13 1.15
C ILE A 23 -11.40 -4.61 1.55
N HIS A 24 -12.44 -5.30 1.12
CA HIS A 24 -12.57 -6.74 1.27
C HIS A 24 -12.14 -7.43 -0.02
N TYR A 25 -11.07 -8.23 0.04
CA TYR A 25 -10.51 -8.94 -1.10
C TYR A 25 -10.10 -10.36 -0.73
N LYS A 26 -9.91 -11.20 -1.75
CA LYS A 26 -9.31 -12.53 -1.62
C LYS A 26 -8.28 -12.74 -2.72
N ALA A 27 -7.10 -13.20 -2.35
CA ALA A 27 -6.00 -13.48 -3.28
C ALA A 27 -5.36 -14.83 -2.98
N GLN A 28 -4.87 -15.50 -4.01
CA GLN A 28 -4.09 -16.72 -3.87
C GLN A 28 -2.62 -16.40 -4.12
N SER A 29 -1.75 -16.90 -3.26
CA SER A 29 -0.30 -16.81 -3.44
C SER A 29 0.22 -18.02 -4.22
N ASP A 30 -0.10 -19.22 -3.73
CA ASP A 30 0.22 -20.49 -4.38
C ASP A 30 -0.89 -21.54 -4.14
N GLY A 31 -0.64 -22.82 -4.45
CA GLY A 31 -1.61 -23.90 -4.27
C GLY A 31 -2.04 -24.19 -2.82
N ILE A 32 -1.40 -23.58 -1.83
CA ILE A 32 -1.59 -23.80 -0.39
C ILE A 32 -1.94 -22.49 0.33
N TRP A 33 -1.25 -21.41 0.00
CA TRP A 33 -1.29 -20.13 0.72
C TRP A 33 -2.05 -19.05 -0.06
N GLY A 34 -2.71 -18.17 0.69
CA GLY A 34 -3.44 -17.02 0.16
C GLY A 34 -3.95 -16.10 1.26
N GLU A 35 -4.61 -15.02 0.86
CA GLU A 35 -5.13 -13.95 1.71
C GLU A 35 -6.65 -13.82 1.52
N HIS A 36 -7.37 -13.48 2.60
CA HIS A 36 -8.80 -13.18 2.58
C HIS A 36 -9.12 -12.21 3.72
N GLU A 37 -9.21 -10.92 3.39
CA GLU A 37 -9.08 -9.86 4.37
C GLU A 37 -10.12 -8.76 4.21
N ILE A 38 -10.40 -8.06 5.29
CA ILE A 38 -10.95 -6.70 5.26
C ILE A 38 -9.79 -5.77 5.64
N ASP A 39 -9.15 -5.23 4.62
CA ASP A 39 -7.92 -4.46 4.76
C ASP A 39 -8.20 -2.98 4.99
N TYR A 40 -7.46 -2.38 5.93
CA TYR A 40 -7.62 -1.00 6.35
C TYR A 40 -6.60 -0.13 5.63
N ILE A 41 -7.09 0.80 4.81
CA ILE A 41 -6.20 1.67 4.04
C ILE A 41 -5.72 2.83 4.91
N LEU A 42 -4.44 2.82 5.22
CA LEU A 42 -3.74 3.85 6.01
C LEU A 42 -2.78 4.65 5.12
N PHE A 43 -2.83 5.97 5.23
CA PHE A 43 -1.90 6.89 4.55
C PHE A 43 -1.04 7.64 5.57
N MET A 44 0.23 7.86 5.21
CA MET A 44 1.16 8.72 5.95
C MET A 44 2.06 9.45 4.94
N GLN A 45 2.27 10.75 5.14
CA GLN A 45 3.12 11.59 4.30
C GLN A 45 4.18 12.24 5.18
N LYS A 46 5.37 11.62 5.25
CA LYS A 46 6.44 12.06 6.14
C LYS A 46 7.79 11.56 5.63
N ASP A 47 8.83 12.35 5.86
CA ASP A 47 10.21 11.92 5.70
C ASP A 47 10.62 11.08 6.91
N VAL A 48 11.13 9.87 6.66
CA VAL A 48 11.46 8.89 7.70
C VAL A 48 12.80 8.25 7.40
N GLU A 49 13.49 7.80 8.45
CA GLU A 49 14.69 7.00 8.33
C GLU A 49 14.31 5.52 8.19
N VAL A 50 14.80 4.87 7.13
CA VAL A 50 14.45 3.49 6.78
C VAL A 50 15.68 2.60 6.93
N ASN A 51 15.59 1.59 7.79
CA ASN A 51 16.62 0.59 8.02
C ASN A 51 15.98 -0.81 8.12
N PRO A 52 15.60 -1.42 6.98
CA PRO A 52 14.73 -2.59 6.98
C PRO A 52 15.36 -3.86 7.55
N ASP A 53 14.55 -4.73 8.13
CA ASP A 53 14.97 -6.09 8.46
C ASP A 53 15.12 -6.90 7.15
N PRO A 54 16.32 -7.42 6.83
CA PRO A 54 16.53 -8.20 5.61
C PRO A 54 15.76 -9.54 5.58
N ASN A 55 15.24 -10.03 6.72
CA ASN A 55 14.36 -11.19 6.74
C ASN A 55 12.96 -10.88 6.18
N GLU A 56 12.51 -9.64 6.30
CA GLU A 56 11.18 -9.20 5.86
C GLU A 56 11.25 -8.46 4.51
N ILE A 57 12.23 -7.57 4.33
CA ILE A 57 12.32 -6.67 3.18
C ILE A 57 13.60 -6.91 2.39
N LYS A 58 13.46 -7.44 1.18
CA LYS A 58 14.59 -7.64 0.25
C LYS A 58 15.19 -6.33 -0.27
N SER A 59 14.34 -5.35 -0.56
CA SER A 59 14.73 -4.04 -1.11
C SER A 59 13.57 -3.05 -1.01
N HIS A 60 13.85 -1.75 -0.98
CA HIS A 60 12.85 -0.69 -1.02
C HIS A 60 13.28 0.41 -1.99
N CYS A 61 12.30 1.16 -2.51
CA CYS A 61 12.53 2.37 -3.27
C CYS A 61 11.36 3.35 -3.11
N TYR A 62 11.67 4.64 -3.16
CA TYR A 62 10.65 5.67 -3.37
C TYR A 62 10.44 5.82 -4.88
N VAL A 63 9.18 5.99 -5.28
CA VAL A 63 8.81 6.11 -6.70
C VAL A 63 7.90 7.30 -6.92
N THR A 64 8.08 7.94 -8.06
CA THR A 64 7.12 8.87 -8.64
C THR A 64 5.90 8.10 -9.15
N LYS A 65 4.83 8.85 -9.42
CA LYS A 65 3.60 8.29 -10.00
C LYS A 65 3.85 7.58 -11.34
N GLU A 66 4.72 8.14 -12.18
CA GLU A 66 5.01 7.57 -13.50
C GLU A 66 5.90 6.33 -13.40
N GLU A 67 6.88 6.32 -12.49
CA GLU A 67 7.67 5.12 -12.19
C GLU A 67 6.78 3.98 -11.67
N LEU A 68 5.80 4.27 -10.81
CA LEU A 68 4.88 3.24 -10.35
C LEU A 68 3.98 2.69 -11.49
N LYS A 69 3.48 3.56 -12.38
CA LYS A 69 2.74 3.12 -13.57
C LYS A 69 3.60 2.21 -14.46
N ASP A 70 4.88 2.55 -14.62
CA ASP A 70 5.84 1.72 -15.35
C ASP A 70 6.03 0.35 -14.69
N MET A 71 6.22 0.32 -13.37
CA MET A 71 6.33 -0.93 -12.60
C MET A 71 5.09 -1.81 -12.74
N LEU A 72 3.89 -1.23 -12.69
CA LEU A 72 2.64 -1.97 -12.90
C LEU A 72 2.51 -2.50 -14.33
N ARG A 73 2.96 -1.75 -15.34
CA ARG A 73 3.02 -2.24 -16.73
C ARG A 73 3.96 -3.43 -16.86
N ARG A 74 5.18 -3.31 -16.34
CA ARG A 74 6.18 -4.39 -16.34
C ARG A 74 5.72 -5.62 -15.57
N ALA A 75 4.91 -5.44 -14.52
CA ALA A 75 4.29 -6.55 -13.81
C ALA A 75 3.26 -7.31 -14.66
N LYS A 76 2.47 -6.62 -15.50
CA LYS A 76 1.58 -7.26 -16.48
C LYS A 76 2.35 -8.05 -17.53
N ASP A 77 3.52 -7.53 -17.92
CA ASP A 77 4.45 -8.18 -18.84
C ASP A 77 5.30 -9.30 -18.18
N LYS A 78 5.05 -9.58 -16.89
CA LYS A 78 5.74 -10.60 -16.06
C LYS A 78 7.23 -10.35 -15.87
N GLU A 79 7.70 -9.13 -16.06
CA GLU A 79 9.08 -8.71 -15.78
C GLU A 79 9.32 -8.41 -14.29
N LEU A 80 8.24 -8.13 -13.56
CA LEU A 80 8.24 -7.81 -12.14
C LEU A 80 7.09 -8.55 -11.44
N LEU A 81 7.29 -8.95 -10.19
CA LEU A 81 6.22 -9.49 -9.35
C LEU A 81 5.68 -8.38 -8.45
N ILE A 82 4.36 -8.23 -8.45
CA ILE A 82 3.62 -7.32 -7.57
C ILE A 82 2.52 -8.14 -6.90
N THR A 83 2.24 -7.86 -5.63
CA THR A 83 1.19 -8.56 -4.90
C THR A 83 -0.18 -8.32 -5.54
N PRO A 84 -1.08 -9.32 -5.55
CA PRO A 84 -2.41 -9.16 -6.14
C PRO A 84 -3.20 -8.00 -5.53
N TRP A 85 -3.13 -7.84 -4.20
CA TRP A 85 -3.82 -6.75 -3.50
C TRP A 85 -3.32 -5.37 -3.94
N PHE A 86 -2.00 -5.20 -4.12
CA PHE A 86 -1.44 -3.90 -4.49
C PHE A 86 -1.84 -3.51 -5.90
N SER A 87 -1.81 -4.46 -6.84
CA SER A 87 -2.28 -4.22 -8.22
C SER A 87 -3.75 -3.77 -8.24
N LEU A 88 -4.59 -4.45 -7.45
CA LEU A 88 -6.02 -4.16 -7.35
C LEU A 88 -6.30 -2.74 -6.79
N ILE A 89 -5.61 -2.36 -5.71
CA ILE A 89 -5.71 -1.02 -5.12
C ILE A 89 -5.16 0.03 -6.10
N ALA A 90 -4.05 -0.26 -6.76
CA ALA A 90 -3.39 0.66 -7.68
C ALA A 90 -4.31 1.05 -8.84
N GLU A 91 -4.90 0.06 -9.50
CA GLU A 91 -5.75 0.24 -10.67
C GLU A 91 -7.10 0.91 -10.35
N THR A 92 -7.61 0.72 -9.13
CA THR A 92 -8.95 1.20 -8.78
C THR A 92 -8.97 2.52 -8.03
N PHE A 93 -7.98 2.74 -7.15
CA PHE A 93 -8.05 3.82 -6.17
C PHE A 93 -6.79 4.65 -6.04
N LEU A 94 -5.61 4.01 -6.03
CA LEU A 94 -4.36 4.66 -5.60
C LEU A 94 -4.06 5.92 -6.41
N PHE A 95 -4.16 5.88 -7.74
CA PHE A 95 -3.84 7.05 -8.56
C PHE A 95 -4.79 8.22 -8.31
N LYS A 96 -6.07 7.94 -8.07
CA LYS A 96 -7.05 8.97 -7.69
C LYS A 96 -6.70 9.60 -6.34
N TRP A 97 -6.30 8.80 -5.36
CA TRP A 97 -5.85 9.29 -4.06
C TRP A 97 -4.54 10.08 -4.16
N TRP A 98 -3.60 9.59 -4.98
CA TRP A 98 -2.30 10.23 -5.21
C TRP A 98 -2.46 11.61 -5.87
N ASP A 99 -3.40 11.78 -6.81
CA ASP A 99 -3.73 13.11 -7.37
C ASP A 99 -4.28 14.10 -6.32
N ASN A 100 -4.66 13.61 -5.14
CA ASN A 100 -5.38 14.38 -4.12
C ASN A 100 -4.78 14.23 -2.72
N LEU A 101 -3.48 13.98 -2.60
CA LEU A 101 -2.80 13.76 -1.30
C LEU A 101 -2.99 14.92 -0.31
N GLN A 102 -3.19 16.14 -0.78
CA GLN A 102 -3.45 17.32 0.05
C GLN A 102 -4.89 17.39 0.59
N ASN A 103 -5.81 16.60 0.03
CA ASN A 103 -7.21 16.56 0.44
C ASN A 103 -7.77 15.13 0.39
N LEU A 104 -7.15 14.22 1.16
CA LEU A 104 -7.61 12.84 1.29
C LEU A 104 -8.96 12.70 2.00
N LYS A 105 -9.35 13.71 2.80
CA LYS A 105 -10.60 13.68 3.59
C LYS A 105 -11.85 13.39 2.75
N GLN A 106 -11.89 13.86 1.50
CA GLN A 106 -13.02 13.63 0.60
C GLN A 106 -13.20 12.15 0.19
N PHE A 107 -12.17 11.32 0.35
CA PHE A 107 -12.21 9.88 0.06
C PHE A 107 -12.40 9.02 1.32
N MET A 108 -12.53 9.63 2.50
CA MET A 108 -12.78 8.89 3.72
C MET A 108 -14.17 8.25 3.67
N ASP A 109 -14.21 6.93 3.77
CA ASP A 109 -15.44 6.16 3.89
C ASP A 109 -15.27 5.09 4.97
N HIS A 110 -15.69 5.43 6.18
CA HIS A 110 -15.62 4.52 7.32
C HIS A 110 -16.90 3.69 7.49
N LYS A 111 -17.89 3.86 6.60
CA LYS A 111 -19.18 3.16 6.65
C LYS A 111 -19.21 2.00 5.68
N LYS A 112 -18.72 2.20 4.47
CA LYS A 112 -18.68 1.18 3.43
C LYS A 112 -17.44 0.30 3.57
N ILE A 113 -17.58 -0.93 3.11
CA ILE A 113 -16.46 -1.82 2.82
C ILE A 113 -16.52 -2.08 1.32
N HIS A 114 -15.48 -1.68 0.59
CA HIS A 114 -15.39 -1.91 -0.85
C HIS A 114 -15.10 -3.38 -1.10
N ARG A 115 -15.83 -4.04 -1.99
CA ARG A 115 -15.60 -5.45 -2.32
C ARG A 115 -14.93 -5.54 -3.68
N MET A 116 -13.88 -6.35 -3.75
CA MET A 116 -13.04 -6.52 -4.92
C MET A 116 -12.73 -7.99 -5.16
#